data_AF-A0A8B8CDR8-F1
#
_entry.id   AF-A0A8B8CDR8-F1
#
_cell.length_a   1.000
_cell.length_b   1.000
_cell.length_c   1.000
_cell.angle_alpha   90.00
_cell.angle_beta   90.00
_cell.angle_gamma   90.00
#
_symmetry.space_group_name_H-M   'P 1'
#
loop_
_entity.id
_entity.type
_entity.pdbx_description
1 polymer ?
#
loop_
_entity_poly.entity_id
_entity_poly.type
_entity_poly.pdbx_seq_one_letter_code
_entity_poly.pdbx_strand_id
1 'polypeptide(L)'
;MTFAWPCLLSKNCVDPATKYHGHLLLSHIIAKFAIHKRIVLQVFHSLLKAHAVEARAVVKQALEILTPVMPGRMEDGNGMLTHWTKQIIVEEGHTVAQLVHILQLVVRHYKVYYPVRHHLIPHMVNSLQRLGFTSSATIEHRKLAVDLAEVVIKWEVQRVKDDQETTEVRIHKECHQLYCYSKVYCIVILEV
;
A
#
# COMPACT_ATOMS: atom_id res chain seq x y z
N MET A 1 -17.65 8.68 -19.52
CA MET A 1 -16.38 7.91 -19.50
C MET A 1 -15.56 7.99 -20.79
N THR A 2 -16.13 8.46 -21.91
CA THR A 2 -15.44 8.57 -23.22
C THR A 2 -14.28 9.56 -23.24
N PHE A 3 -14.32 10.63 -22.44
CA PHE A 3 -13.29 11.69 -22.44
C PHE A 3 -11.89 11.23 -21.99
N ALA A 4 -11.80 10.31 -21.02
CA ALA A 4 -10.52 9.83 -20.49
C ALA A 4 -10.03 8.52 -21.15
N TRP A 5 -10.84 7.93 -22.04
CA TRP A 5 -10.53 6.67 -22.73
C TRP A 5 -9.24 6.73 -23.58
N PRO A 6 -8.92 7.84 -24.28
CA PRO A 6 -7.68 7.93 -25.06
C PRO A 6 -6.41 7.73 -24.22
N CYS A 7 -6.44 8.08 -22.92
CA CYS A 7 -5.30 7.93 -22.02
C CYS A 7 -5.00 6.47 -21.65
N LEU A 8 -5.94 5.56 -21.91
CA LEU A 8 -5.82 4.12 -21.66
C LEU A 8 -5.32 3.35 -22.89
N LEU A 9 -5.23 3.99 -24.06
CA LEU A 9 -4.76 3.35 -25.30
C LEU A 9 -3.24 3.35 -25.38
N SER A 10 -2.63 2.26 -25.89
CA SER A 10 -1.16 2.14 -25.96
C SER A 10 -0.52 2.84 -27.17
N LYS A 11 -1.31 3.19 -28.19
CA LYS A 11 -0.85 3.93 -29.38
C LYS A 11 -1.02 5.44 -29.11
N ASN A 12 0.09 6.06 -28.72
CA ASN A 12 0.16 7.44 -28.25
C ASN A 12 0.07 8.45 -29.41
N CYS A 13 -1.02 9.21 -29.48
CA CYS A 13 -1.04 10.54 -30.11
C CYS A 13 -1.10 11.67 -29.07
N VAL A 14 -0.82 11.34 -27.81
CA VAL A 14 -1.02 12.23 -26.66
C VAL A 14 0.30 12.37 -25.91
N ASP A 15 0.71 13.61 -25.65
CA ASP A 15 1.92 13.91 -24.89
C ASP A 15 1.84 13.33 -23.46
N PRO A 16 2.98 13.04 -22.81
CA PRO A 16 2.99 12.46 -21.47
C PRO A 16 2.21 13.26 -20.42
N ALA A 17 2.19 14.61 -20.52
CA ALA A 17 1.48 15.44 -19.57
C ALA A 17 -0.03 15.20 -19.68
N THR A 18 -0.59 15.26 -20.89
CA THR A 18 -2.02 15.00 -21.13
C THR A 18 -2.42 13.58 -20.71
N LYS A 19 -1.55 12.58 -20.97
CA LYS A 19 -1.78 11.19 -20.52
C LYS A 19 -1.97 11.09 -19.00
N TYR A 20 -1.06 11.64 -18.21
CA TYR A 20 -1.12 11.48 -16.74
C TYR A 20 -2.15 12.39 -16.08
N HIS A 21 -2.51 13.53 -16.67
CA HIS A 21 -3.68 14.30 -16.24
C HIS A 21 -4.98 13.51 -16.45
N GLY A 22 -5.08 12.74 -17.54
CA GLY A 22 -6.16 11.78 -17.72
C GLY A 22 -6.20 10.69 -16.64
N HIS A 23 -5.03 10.17 -16.23
CA HIS A 23 -4.95 9.20 -15.12
C HIS A 23 -5.34 9.82 -13.77
N LEU A 24 -5.01 11.09 -13.53
CA LEU A 24 -5.46 11.83 -12.35
C LEU A 24 -7.00 11.97 -12.33
N LEU A 25 -7.61 12.36 -13.44
CA LEU A 25 -9.06 12.42 -13.58
C LEU A 25 -9.70 11.05 -13.33
N LEU A 26 -9.14 9.98 -13.92
CA LEU A 26 -9.62 8.61 -13.69
C LEU A 26 -9.48 8.20 -12.22
N SER A 27 -8.42 8.63 -11.53
CA SER A 27 -8.24 8.35 -10.10
C SER A 27 -9.35 8.99 -9.26
N HIS A 28 -9.75 10.22 -9.55
CA HIS A 28 -10.90 10.87 -8.91
C HIS A 28 -12.23 10.18 -9.23
N ILE A 29 -12.43 9.73 -10.47
CA ILE A 29 -13.65 9.01 -10.88
C ILE A 29 -13.71 7.66 -10.16
N ILE A 30 -12.60 6.90 -10.14
CA ILE A 30 -12.49 5.62 -9.42
C ILE A 30 -12.79 5.83 -7.94
N ALA A 31 -12.34 6.93 -7.32
CA ALA A 31 -12.62 7.20 -5.92
C ALA A 31 -14.13 7.38 -5.62
N LYS A 32 -14.93 7.87 -6.57
CA LYS A 32 -16.35 8.22 -6.35
C LYS A 32 -17.35 7.21 -6.93
N PHE A 33 -17.00 6.49 -7.99
CA PHE A 33 -17.94 5.66 -8.74
C PHE A 33 -17.54 4.19 -8.79
N ALA A 34 -18.51 3.30 -8.97
CA ALA A 34 -18.25 1.88 -9.19
C ALA A 34 -17.63 1.69 -10.59
N ILE A 35 -16.32 1.43 -10.63
CA ILE A 35 -15.55 1.24 -11.86
C ILE A 35 -15.09 -0.21 -11.96
N HIS A 36 -15.13 -0.76 -13.17
CA HIS A 36 -14.70 -2.13 -13.43
C HIS A 36 -13.22 -2.35 -13.07
N LYS A 37 -12.93 -3.42 -12.33
CA LYS A 37 -11.60 -3.74 -11.77
C LYS A 37 -10.44 -3.67 -12.78
N ARG A 38 -10.67 -4.07 -14.04
CA ARG A 38 -9.66 -4.01 -15.11
C ARG A 38 -9.13 -2.60 -15.36
N ILE A 39 -10.02 -1.59 -15.33
CA ILE A 39 -9.65 -0.19 -15.55
C ILE A 39 -8.85 0.31 -14.35
N VAL A 40 -9.29 -0.02 -13.13
CA VAL A 40 -8.60 0.35 -11.89
C VAL A 40 -7.16 -0.16 -11.90
N LEU A 41 -6.97 -1.45 -12.20
CA LEU A 41 -5.64 -2.06 -12.26
C LEU A 41 -4.78 -1.46 -13.38
N GLN A 42 -5.36 -1.20 -14.55
CA GLN A 42 -4.64 -0.59 -15.67
C GLN A 42 -4.11 0.81 -15.33
N VAL A 43 -4.95 1.66 -14.73
CA VAL A 43 -4.56 3.01 -14.29
C VAL A 43 -3.50 2.93 -13.20
N PHE A 44 -3.69 2.05 -12.21
CA PHE A 44 -2.75 1.88 -11.11
C PHE A 44 -1.36 1.44 -11.62
N HIS A 45 -1.31 0.36 -12.39
CA HIS A 45 -0.07 -0.15 -12.97
C HIS A 45 0.62 0.88 -13.89
N SER A 46 -0.13 1.63 -14.70
CA SER A 46 0.46 2.71 -15.51
C SER A 46 1.07 3.83 -14.67
N LEU A 47 0.51 4.14 -13.50
CA LEU A 47 1.06 5.14 -12.59
C LEU A 47 2.30 4.62 -11.83
N LEU A 48 2.34 3.33 -11.50
CA LEU A 48 3.52 2.72 -10.88
C LEU A 48 4.74 2.79 -11.80
N LYS A 49 4.57 2.66 -13.11
CA LYS A 49 5.66 2.75 -14.10
C LYS A 49 6.11 4.17 -14.43
N ALA A 50 5.37 5.18 -14.00
CA ALA A 50 5.54 6.56 -14.42
C ALA A 50 6.60 7.30 -13.58
N HIS A 51 7.87 6.94 -13.75
CA HIS A 51 9.00 7.51 -13.01
C HIS A 51 9.66 8.74 -13.67
N ALA A 52 9.18 9.16 -14.85
CA ALA A 52 9.67 10.33 -15.57
C ALA A 52 9.52 11.62 -14.74
N VAL A 53 10.53 12.49 -14.77
CA VAL A 53 10.62 13.68 -13.89
C VAL A 53 9.50 14.67 -14.20
N GLU A 54 9.19 14.85 -15.48
CA GLU A 54 8.21 15.80 -16.01
C GLU A 54 6.79 15.48 -15.55
N ALA A 55 6.48 14.20 -15.36
CA ALA A 55 5.16 13.72 -14.96
C ALA A 55 5.02 13.47 -13.44
N ARG A 56 6.12 13.53 -12.68
CA ARG A 56 6.16 13.10 -11.27
C ARG A 56 5.12 13.80 -10.41
N ALA A 57 4.90 15.10 -10.61
CA ALA A 57 3.96 15.88 -9.81
C ALA A 57 2.51 15.39 -9.97
N VAL A 58 2.05 15.21 -11.21
CA VAL A 58 0.68 14.74 -11.51
C VAL A 58 0.50 13.26 -11.14
N VAL A 59 1.51 12.42 -11.38
CA VAL A 59 1.50 11.00 -10.99
C VAL A 59 1.38 10.84 -9.48
N LYS A 60 2.12 11.66 -8.71
CA LYS A 60 2.07 11.67 -7.25
C LYS A 60 0.67 12.00 -6.75
N GLN A 61 0.02 13.03 -7.31
CA GLN A 61 -1.37 13.38 -6.97
C GLN A 61 -2.34 12.23 -7.31
N ALA A 62 -2.19 11.60 -8.47
CA ALA A 62 -3.05 10.49 -8.87
C ALA A 62 -2.91 9.29 -7.93
N LEU A 63 -1.68 8.92 -7.57
CA LEU A 63 -1.40 7.83 -6.63
C LEU A 63 -1.88 8.12 -5.22
N GLU A 64 -1.79 9.38 -4.76
CA GLU A 64 -2.34 9.79 -3.46
C GLU A 64 -3.83 9.46 -3.32
N ILE A 65 -4.58 9.69 -4.39
CA ILE A 65 -6.01 9.42 -4.43
C ILE A 65 -6.23 7.92 -4.61
N LEU A 66 -5.61 7.30 -5.61
CA LEU A 66 -5.95 5.95 -6.05
C LEU A 66 -5.51 4.85 -5.07
N THR A 67 -4.31 4.98 -4.50
CA THR A 67 -3.69 3.94 -3.66
C THR A 67 -4.56 3.52 -2.46
N PRO A 68 -5.13 4.44 -1.64
CA PRO A 68 -5.97 4.03 -0.52
C PRO A 68 -7.32 3.43 -0.94
N VAL A 69 -7.86 3.78 -2.11
CA VAL A 69 -9.18 3.28 -2.55
C VAL A 69 -9.09 1.97 -3.31
N MET A 70 -7.99 1.73 -4.03
CA MET A 70 -7.83 0.59 -4.94
C MET A 70 -8.10 -0.76 -4.26
N PRO A 71 -7.58 -1.05 -3.05
CA PRO A 71 -7.84 -2.34 -2.40
C PRO A 71 -9.31 -2.61 -2.12
N GLY A 72 -10.13 -1.56 -1.93
CA GLY A 72 -11.57 -1.71 -1.71
C GLY A 72 -12.39 -1.88 -3.00
N ARG A 73 -11.77 -1.88 -4.19
CA ARG A 73 -12.47 -1.96 -5.48
C ARG A 73 -12.55 -3.37 -6.07
N MET A 74 -12.00 -4.37 -5.38
CA MET A 74 -12.02 -5.77 -5.79
C MET A 74 -11.84 -6.71 -4.59
N GLU A 75 -12.29 -7.95 -4.72
CA GLU A 75 -12.25 -8.95 -3.63
C GLU A 75 -10.82 -9.22 -3.13
N ASP A 76 -9.84 -9.32 -4.04
CA ASP A 76 -8.42 -9.50 -3.72
C ASP A 76 -7.59 -8.21 -3.91
N GLY A 77 -8.12 -7.07 -3.44
CA GLY A 77 -7.47 -5.78 -3.68
C GLY A 77 -6.11 -5.64 -2.99
N ASN A 78 -5.94 -6.18 -1.78
CA ASN A 78 -4.66 -6.19 -1.07
C ASN A 78 -3.64 -7.11 -1.74
N GLY A 79 -4.06 -8.28 -2.24
CA GLY A 79 -3.21 -9.18 -3.02
C GLY A 79 -2.73 -8.50 -4.30
N MET A 80 -3.63 -7.86 -5.05
CA MET A 80 -3.27 -7.12 -6.27
C MET A 80 -2.36 -5.92 -5.98
N LEU A 81 -2.61 -5.18 -4.90
CA LEU A 81 -1.74 -4.08 -4.46
C LEU A 81 -0.31 -4.59 -4.24
N THR A 82 -0.17 -5.71 -3.53
CA THR A 82 1.13 -6.32 -3.23
C THR A 82 1.80 -6.83 -4.49
N HIS A 83 1.05 -7.55 -5.33
CA HIS A 83 1.53 -8.15 -6.56
C HIS A 83 2.17 -7.10 -7.47
N TRP A 84 1.42 -6.05 -7.83
CA TRP A 84 1.91 -5.02 -8.75
C TRP A 84 3.05 -4.21 -8.14
N THR A 85 2.98 -3.85 -6.85
CA THR A 85 4.07 -3.10 -6.20
C THR A 85 5.35 -3.93 -6.12
N LYS A 86 5.25 -5.19 -5.69
CA LYS A 86 6.40 -6.12 -5.64
C LYS A 86 6.96 -6.36 -7.04
N GLN A 87 6.11 -6.55 -8.05
CA GLN A 87 6.54 -6.78 -9.41
C GLN A 87 7.45 -5.65 -9.90
N ILE A 88 7.06 -4.39 -9.68
CA ILE A 88 7.90 -3.26 -10.10
C ILE A 88 9.21 -3.20 -9.30
N ILE A 89 9.21 -3.51 -8.00
CA ILE A 89 10.45 -3.50 -7.19
C ILE A 89 11.43 -4.58 -7.68
N VAL A 90 10.93 -5.77 -8.00
CA VAL A 90 11.76 -6.94 -8.34
C VAL A 90 12.18 -6.95 -9.82
N GLU A 91 11.23 -6.75 -10.73
CA GLU A 91 11.45 -6.91 -12.17
C GLU A 91 11.92 -5.62 -12.84
N GLU A 92 11.45 -4.46 -12.37
CA GLU A 92 11.72 -3.16 -13.01
C GLU A 92 12.59 -2.23 -12.15
N GLY A 93 12.92 -2.66 -10.94
CA GLY A 93 13.75 -1.91 -9.98
C GLY A 93 15.22 -1.81 -10.37
N HIS A 94 15.62 -2.27 -11.55
CA HIS A 94 16.99 -2.14 -12.04
C HIS A 94 17.43 -0.67 -12.14
N THR A 95 16.52 0.23 -12.51
CA THR A 95 16.81 1.67 -12.51
C THR A 95 16.56 2.27 -11.12
N VAL A 96 17.51 3.10 -10.64
CA VAL A 96 17.37 3.76 -9.33
C VAL A 96 16.16 4.70 -9.32
N ALA A 97 15.85 5.36 -10.45
CA ALA A 97 14.71 6.25 -10.57
C ALA A 97 13.36 5.52 -10.35
N GLN A 98 13.16 4.35 -10.99
CA GLN A 98 11.96 3.55 -10.81
C GLN A 98 11.86 3.00 -9.39
N LEU A 99 12.99 2.55 -8.83
CA LEU A 99 13.05 2.06 -7.46
C LEU A 99 12.67 3.16 -6.45
N VAL A 100 13.25 4.34 -6.58
CA VAL A 100 12.95 5.52 -5.74
C VAL A 100 11.47 5.88 -5.83
N HIS A 101 10.90 5.91 -7.05
CA HIS A 101 9.48 6.23 -7.27
C HIS A 101 8.54 5.30 -6.49
N ILE A 102 8.77 3.98 -6.57
CA ILE A 102 7.92 3.00 -5.88
C ILE A 102 8.13 3.02 -4.37
N LEU A 103 9.37 3.16 -3.90
CA LEU A 103 9.62 3.22 -2.46
C LEU A 103 9.02 4.47 -1.82
N GLN A 104 9.04 5.61 -2.50
CA GLN A 104 8.33 6.83 -2.05
C GLN A 104 6.82 6.59 -1.93
N LEU A 105 6.23 5.83 -2.86
CA LEU A 105 4.82 5.44 -2.77
C LEU A 105 4.54 4.58 -1.53
N VAL A 106 5.36 3.56 -1.29
CA VAL A 106 5.23 2.66 -0.12
C VAL A 106 5.35 3.46 1.18
N VAL A 107 6.37 4.33 1.27
CA VAL A 107 6.58 5.19 2.45
C VAL A 107 5.37 6.05 2.72
N ARG A 108 4.83 6.69 1.67
CA ARG A 108 3.71 7.61 1.82
C ARG A 108 2.41 6.92 2.24
N HIS A 109 2.16 5.73 1.72
CA HIS A 109 0.93 4.97 1.97
C HIS A 109 1.17 3.77 2.90
N TYR A 110 2.10 3.89 3.85
CA TYR A 110 2.52 2.78 4.70
C TYR A 110 1.36 2.07 5.42
N LYS A 111 0.31 2.81 5.81
CA LYS A 111 -0.89 2.23 6.44
C LYS A 111 -1.66 1.30 5.51
N VAL A 112 -1.76 1.66 4.22
CA VAL A 112 -2.45 0.86 3.20
C VAL A 112 -1.68 -0.44 2.92
N TYR A 113 -0.36 -0.39 2.98
CA TYR A 113 0.51 -1.55 2.79
C TYR A 113 0.70 -2.43 4.03
N TYR A 114 0.27 -1.98 5.22
CA TYR A 114 0.45 -2.73 6.47
C TYR A 114 -0.14 -4.16 6.45
N PRO A 115 -1.35 -4.41 5.91
CA PRO A 115 -1.92 -5.77 5.85
C PRO A 115 -1.07 -6.76 5.06
N VAL A 116 -0.19 -6.26 4.17
CA VAL A 116 0.61 -7.06 3.25
C VAL A 116 2.12 -6.93 3.49
N ARG A 117 2.51 -6.30 4.61
CA ARG A 117 3.89 -5.95 4.99
C ARG A 117 4.90 -7.09 4.83
N HIS A 118 4.53 -8.31 5.19
CA HIS A 118 5.43 -9.47 5.18
C HIS A 118 5.99 -9.78 3.79
N HIS A 119 5.22 -9.49 2.74
CA HIS A 119 5.65 -9.68 1.35
C HIS A 119 6.58 -8.58 0.85
N LEU A 120 6.61 -7.41 1.50
CA LEU A 120 7.36 -6.23 1.07
C LEU A 120 8.66 -6.03 1.86
N ILE A 121 8.67 -6.36 3.16
CA ILE A 121 9.83 -6.15 4.05
C ILE A 121 11.15 -6.70 3.47
N PRO A 122 11.21 -7.94 2.94
CA PRO A 122 12.48 -8.47 2.40
C PRO A 122 13.02 -7.62 1.25
N HIS A 123 12.14 -7.10 0.39
CA HIS A 123 12.51 -6.27 -0.75
C HIS A 123 12.86 -4.84 -0.31
N MET A 124 12.20 -4.31 0.71
CA MET A 124 12.51 -3.01 1.30
C MET A 124 13.89 -3.00 1.96
N VAL A 125 14.24 -4.05 2.71
CA VAL A 125 15.57 -4.17 3.33
C VAL A 125 16.68 -4.22 2.28
N ASN A 126 16.49 -5.01 1.21
CA ASN A 126 17.42 -5.04 0.07
C ASN A 126 17.57 -3.65 -0.58
N SER A 127 16.46 -2.95 -0.76
CA SER A 127 16.46 -1.60 -1.35
C SER A 127 17.14 -0.57 -0.46
N LEU A 128 16.96 -0.68 0.86
CA LEU A 128 17.64 0.15 1.86
C LEU A 128 19.16 -0.01 1.76
N GLN A 129 19.64 -1.26 1.62
CA GLN A 129 21.06 -1.51 1.45
C GLN A 129 21.61 -0.80 0.21
N ARG A 130 20.89 -0.93 -0.90
CA ARG A 130 21.25 -0.33 -2.19
C ARG A 130 21.20 1.19 -2.19
N LEU A 131 20.28 1.83 -1.47
CA LEU A 131 20.12 3.29 -1.46
C LEU A 131 20.94 3.98 -0.35
N GLY A 132 21.17 3.31 0.77
CA GLY A 132 21.77 3.92 1.96
C GLY A 132 23.28 3.78 2.06
N PHE A 133 23.87 2.71 1.51
CA PHE A 133 25.28 2.36 1.76
C PHE A 133 26.17 2.33 0.51
N THR A 134 25.62 2.58 -0.68
CA THR A 134 26.45 2.76 -1.88
C THR A 134 27.21 4.07 -1.83
N SER A 135 28.48 4.06 -2.23
CA SER A 135 29.34 5.26 -2.28
C SER A 135 28.79 6.38 -3.17
N SER A 136 27.99 6.04 -4.19
CA SER A 136 27.30 6.96 -5.09
C SER A 136 25.93 7.45 -4.59
N ALA A 137 25.53 7.11 -3.36
CA ALA A 137 24.22 7.50 -2.82
C ALA A 137 24.14 9.00 -2.54
N THR A 138 23.23 9.69 -3.22
CA THR A 138 22.90 11.09 -2.97
C THR A 138 22.21 11.26 -1.61
N ILE A 139 22.14 12.51 -1.13
CA ILE A 139 21.49 12.83 0.15
C ILE A 139 19.99 12.45 0.10
N GLU A 140 19.33 12.63 -1.03
CA GLU A 140 17.93 12.29 -1.23
C GLU A 140 17.69 10.78 -1.13
N HIS A 141 18.60 9.96 -1.67
CA HIS A 141 18.53 8.50 -1.55
C HIS A 141 18.73 8.04 -0.12
N ARG A 142 19.69 8.65 0.60
CA ARG A 142 19.91 8.37 2.03
C ARG A 142 18.71 8.75 2.87
N LYS A 143 18.10 9.92 2.60
CA LYS A 143 16.86 10.34 3.28
C LYS A 143 15.73 9.33 3.05
N LEU A 144 15.52 8.91 1.81
CA LEU A 144 14.51 7.88 1.51
C LEU A 144 14.80 6.55 2.21
N ALA A 145 16.07 6.15 2.33
CA ALA A 145 16.46 4.96 3.08
C ALA A 145 16.10 5.08 4.57
N VAL A 146 16.27 6.25 5.18
CA VAL A 146 15.83 6.52 6.56
C VAL A 146 14.30 6.48 6.67
N ASP A 147 13.58 7.13 5.76
CA ASP A 147 12.11 7.11 5.75
C ASP A 147 11.58 5.67 5.59
N LEU A 148 12.27 4.84 4.80
CA LEU A 148 11.93 3.42 4.62
C LEU A 148 12.17 2.61 5.90
N ALA A 149 13.27 2.86 6.62
CA ALA A 149 13.53 2.25 7.92
C ALA A 149 12.46 2.65 8.95
N GLU A 150 12.07 3.92 8.97
CA GLU A 150 11.02 4.43 9.84
C GLU A 150 9.69 3.70 9.60
N VAL A 151 9.35 3.42 8.34
CA VAL A 151 8.13 2.64 7.99
C VAL A 151 8.19 1.21 8.51
N VAL A 152 9.34 0.53 8.38
CA VAL A 152 9.52 -0.82 8.92
C VAL A 152 9.32 -0.81 10.44
N ILE A 153 9.88 0.18 11.14
CA ILE A 153 9.71 0.35 12.58
C ILE A 153 8.23 0.65 12.93
N LYS A 154 7.56 1.54 12.19
CA LYS A 154 6.13 1.83 12.40
C LYS A 154 5.27 0.59 12.25
N TRP A 155 5.55 -0.27 11.27
CA TRP A 155 4.85 -1.54 11.11
C TRP A 155 5.13 -2.50 12.26
N GLU A 156 6.36 -2.55 12.76
CA GLU A 156 6.69 -3.41 13.90
C GLU A 156 6.01 -2.93 15.20
N VAL A 157 6.01 -1.62 15.45
CA VAL A 157 5.29 -1.02 16.57
C VAL A 157 3.79 -1.29 16.47
N GLN A 158 3.20 -1.19 15.28
CA GLN A 158 1.79 -1.52 15.07
C GLN A 158 1.52 -3.02 15.34
N ARG A 159 2.40 -3.91 14.87
CA ARG A 159 2.28 -5.36 15.12
C ARG A 159 2.25 -5.67 16.61
N VAL A 160 3.16 -5.07 17.39
CA VAL A 160 3.22 -5.28 18.84
C VAL A 160 1.95 -4.77 19.53
N LYS A 161 1.39 -3.64 19.09
CA LYS A 161 0.11 -3.13 19.59
C LYS A 161 -1.05 -4.07 19.27
N ASP A 162 -1.15 -4.53 18.03
CA ASP A 162 -2.19 -5.47 17.60
C ASP A 162 -2.10 -6.80 18.39
N ASP A 163 -0.88 -7.27 18.68
CA ASP A 163 -0.63 -8.48 19.48
C ASP A 163 -1.05 -8.29 20.95
N GLN A 164 -0.80 -7.12 21.54
CA GLN A 164 -1.21 -6.76 22.90
C GLN A 164 -2.73 -6.68 23.03
N GLU A 165 -3.39 -5.95 22.13
CA GLU A 165 -4.86 -5.83 22.10
C GLU A 165 -5.52 -7.20 21.93
N THR A 166 -4.98 -8.05 21.05
CA THR A 166 -5.47 -9.43 20.86
C THR A 166 -5.32 -10.26 22.13
N THR A 167 -4.23 -10.08 22.88
CA THR A 167 -3.97 -10.81 24.13
C THR A 167 -4.90 -10.34 25.25
N GLU A 168 -5.12 -9.03 25.41
CA GLU A 168 -6.08 -8.47 26.38
C GLU A 168 -7.52 -8.91 26.11
N VAL A 169 -7.95 -8.93 24.83
CA VAL A 169 -9.28 -9.42 24.45
C VAL A 169 -9.44 -10.91 24.75
N ARG A 170 -8.38 -11.73 24.57
CA ARG A 170 -8.40 -13.16 24.94
C ARG A 170 -8.54 -13.33 26.44
N ILE A 171 -7.74 -12.62 27.24
CA ILE A 171 -7.82 -12.64 28.71
C ILE A 171 -9.20 -12.19 29.18
N HIS A 172 -9.76 -11.13 28.59
CA HIS A 172 -11.09 -10.65 28.98
C HIS A 172 -12.20 -11.63 28.62
N LYS A 173 -12.11 -12.32 27.47
CA LYS A 173 -13.04 -13.40 27.10
C LYS A 173 -12.93 -14.61 28.02
N GLU A 174 -11.71 -15.03 28.35
CA GLU A 174 -11.47 -16.13 29.30
C GLU A 174 -12.00 -15.77 30.70
N CYS A 175 -11.71 -14.57 31.19
CA CYS A 175 -12.28 -14.06 32.45
C CYS A 175 -13.81 -14.01 32.39
N HIS A 176 -14.41 -13.47 31.33
CA HIS A 176 -15.87 -13.43 31.18
C HIS A 176 -16.49 -14.83 31.12
N GLN A 177 -15.81 -15.78 30.47
CA GLN A 177 -16.25 -17.16 30.39
C GLN A 177 -16.14 -17.86 31.75
N LEU A 178 -15.04 -17.68 32.49
CA LEU A 178 -14.89 -18.14 33.89
C LEU A 178 -15.93 -17.52 34.83
N TYR A 179 -16.25 -16.24 34.68
CA TYR A 179 -17.32 -15.57 35.44
C TYR A 179 -18.71 -16.12 35.08
N CYS A 180 -18.99 -16.42 33.80
CA CYS A 180 -20.24 -17.06 33.39
C CYS A 180 -20.34 -18.50 33.91
N TYR A 181 -19.26 -19.29 33.83
CA TYR A 181 -19.20 -20.63 34.39
C TYR A 181 -19.44 -20.61 35.90
N SER A 182 -18.78 -19.69 36.63
CA SER A 182 -18.97 -19.57 38.08
C SER A 182 -20.40 -19.15 38.47
N LYS A 183 -21.03 -18.23 37.72
CA LYS A 183 -22.44 -17.86 37.92
C LYS A 183 -23.41 -19.01 37.65
N VAL A 184 -23.19 -19.80 36.60
CA VAL A 184 -24.02 -20.97 36.28
C VAL A 184 -23.86 -22.06 37.35
N TYR A 185 -22.63 -22.33 37.80
CA TYR A 185 -22.38 -23.27 38.89
C TYR A 185 -23.01 -22.81 40.23
N CYS A 186 -22.97 -21.53 40.56
CA CYS A 186 -23.63 -21.00 41.75
C CYS A 186 -25.17 -21.11 41.69
N ILE A 187 -25.78 -20.87 40.53
CA ILE A 187 -27.24 -21.01 40.34
C ILE A 187 -27.67 -22.48 40.52
N VAL A 188 -26.93 -23.42 39.95
CA VAL A 188 -27.25 -24.86 40.05
C VAL A 188 -27.10 -25.40 41.48
N ILE A 189 -26.21 -24.82 42.29
CA ILE A 189 -26.00 -25.24 43.70
C ILE A 189 -27.05 -24.62 44.66
N LEU A 190 -27.69 -23.50 44.29
CA LEU A 190 -28.70 -22.82 45.11
C LEU A 190 -30.13 -23.33 44.88
N GLU A 191 -30.38 -24.15 43.85
CA GLU A 191 -31.69 -24.75 43.54
C GLU A 191 -31.81 -26.24 43.92
N VAL A 192 -30.84 -26.80 44.67
CA VAL A 192 -30.87 -28.17 45.23
C VAL A 192 -30.97 -28.11 46.74
#